data_AF-A0A1F8GCU5-F1
#
_entry.id   AF-A0A1F8GCU5-F1
#
_cell.length_a   1.000
_cell.length_b   1.000
_cell.length_c   1.000
_cell.angle_alpha   90.00
_cell.angle_beta   90.00
_cell.angle_gamma   90.00
#
_symmetry.space_group_name_H-M   'P 1'
#
loop_
_entity.id
_entity.type
_entity.pdbx_description
1 polymer ?
#
loop_
_entity_poly.entity_id
_entity_poly.type
_entity_poly.pdbx_seq_one_letter_code
_entity_poly.pdbx_strand_id
1 'polypeptide(L)'
;MANQPTTNKSLMLLMLVAAFAVGYLYYSQSIQPAQLPINPPPLTAKDDLTMFKNLTIDFSILDNKSFKSLKTFGESPVKPGVTGKRDIFAPF
;
A
#
# COMPACT_ATOMS: atom_id res chain seq x y z
N MET A 1 11.57 3.98 75.34
CA MET A 1 11.10 2.94 74.41
C MET A 1 10.98 3.59 73.03
N ALA A 2 11.86 3.23 72.09
CA ALA A 2 11.92 3.87 70.78
C ALA A 2 10.85 3.30 69.86
N ASN A 3 9.92 4.14 69.42
CA ASN A 3 8.91 3.79 68.43
C ASN A 3 9.57 3.72 67.05
N GLN A 4 9.66 2.51 66.47
CA GLN A 4 10.13 2.36 65.10
C GLN A 4 9.02 2.82 64.12
N PRO A 5 9.35 3.65 63.12
CA PRO A 5 8.43 3.95 62.04
C PRO A 5 8.30 2.71 61.15
N THR A 6 7.17 2.00 61.25
CA THR A 6 6.84 0.90 60.35
C THR A 6 6.77 1.44 58.93
N THR A 7 7.84 1.22 58.18
CA THR A 7 8.00 1.73 56.83
C THR A 7 7.11 0.89 55.90
N ASN A 8 5.95 1.43 55.54
CA ASN A 8 4.92 0.79 54.71
C ASN A 8 5.33 0.71 53.22
N LYS A 9 6.52 0.18 52.94
CA LYS A 9 7.09 -0.02 51.59
C LYS A 9 6.14 -0.79 50.66
N SER A 10 5.44 -1.79 51.20
CA SER A 10 4.47 -2.58 50.45
C SER A 10 3.27 -1.75 49.99
N LEU A 11 2.75 -0.85 50.83
CA LEU A 11 1.63 0.02 50.50
C LEU A 11 2.02 1.09 49.47
N MET A 12 3.26 1.61 49.57
CA MET A 12 3.83 2.52 48.58
C MET A 12 4.04 1.82 47.22
N LEU A 13 4.52 0.58 47.21
CA LEU A 13 4.68 -0.21 45.99
C LEU A 13 3.31 -0.49 45.32
N LEU A 14 2.29 -0.83 46.11
CA LEU A 14 0.94 -1.05 45.61
C LEU A 14 0.36 0.22 44.96
N MET A 15 0.51 1.37 45.60
CA MET A 15 0.10 2.68 45.05
C MET A 15 0.83 2.99 43.73
N LEU A 16 2.13 2.70 43.65
CA LEU A 16 2.92 2.91 42.44
C LEU A 16 2.40 2.04 41.28
N VAL A 17 2.18 0.75 41.52
CA VAL A 17 1.65 -0.18 40.51
C VAL A 17 0.24 0.22 40.07
N ALA A 18 -0.62 0.64 41.00
CA ALA A 18 -1.96 1.12 40.69
C ALA A 18 -1.93 2.39 39.82
N ALA A 19 -1.06 3.35 40.12
CA ALA A 19 -0.89 4.56 39.33
C ALA A 19 -0.41 4.25 37.90
N PHE A 20 0.55 3.34 37.74
CA PHE A 20 1.01 2.90 36.42
C PHE A 20 -0.10 2.17 35.64
N ALA A 21 -0.88 1.31 36.28
CA ALA A 21 -1.98 0.61 35.63
C ALA A 21 -3.06 1.58 35.12
N VAL A 22 -3.47 2.54 35.95
CA VAL A 22 -4.46 3.55 35.56
C VAL A 22 -3.90 4.45 34.44
N GLY A 23 -2.65 4.89 34.56
CA GLY A 23 -2.00 5.71 33.54
C GLY A 23 -1.87 4.99 32.19
N TYR A 24 -1.51 3.70 32.22
CA TYR A 24 -1.43 2.87 31.01
C TYR A 24 -2.79 2.69 30.34
N LEU A 25 -3.84 2.40 31.12
CA LEU A 25 -5.20 2.25 30.61
C LEU A 25 -5.70 3.57 29.99
N TYR A 26 -5.43 4.71 30.63
CA TYR A 26 -5.81 6.03 30.13
C TYR A 26 -5.08 6.38 28.82
N TYR A 27 -3.77 6.13 28.77
CA TYR A 27 -2.96 6.36 27.57
C TYR A 27 -3.39 5.46 26.42
N SER A 28 -3.62 4.16 26.67
CA SER A 28 -4.02 3.19 25.65
C SER A 28 -5.37 3.51 25.00
N GLN A 29 -6.32 4.08 25.75
CA GLN A 29 -7.61 4.50 25.23
C GLN A 29 -7.52 5.85 24.48
N SER A 30 -6.56 6.69 24.83
CA SER A 30 -6.38 8.01 24.22
C SER A 30 -5.67 7.96 22.86
N ILE A 31 -4.95 6.88 22.54
CA ILE A 31 -4.34 6.64 21.23
C ILE A 31 -5.25 5.74 20.38
N GLN A 32 -6.55 6.03 20.36
CA GLN A 32 -7.34 5.58 19.24
C GLN A 32 -6.85 6.38 18.02
N PRO A 33 -6.32 5.72 16.97
CA PRO A 33 -5.96 6.43 15.75
C PRO A 33 -7.22 7.16 15.30
N ALA A 34 -7.13 8.48 15.15
CA ALA A 34 -8.23 9.29 14.66
C ALA A 34 -8.69 8.65 13.35
N GLN A 35 -9.85 8.01 13.38
CA GLN A 35 -10.52 7.54 12.17
C GLN A 35 -10.95 8.81 11.46
N LEU A 36 -10.05 9.34 10.62
CA LEU A 36 -10.42 10.38 9.69
C LEU A 36 -11.66 9.87 8.96
N PRO A 37 -12.78 10.61 8.94
CA PRO A 37 -13.90 10.26 8.10
C PRO A 37 -13.42 10.47 6.66
N ILE A 38 -12.70 9.47 6.14
CA ILE A 38 -12.42 9.34 4.73
C ILE A 38 -13.77 8.95 4.16
N ASN A 39 -14.54 9.96 3.76
CA ASN A 39 -15.73 9.73 2.96
C ASN A 39 -15.25 8.86 1.79
N PRO A 40 -15.81 7.64 1.62
CA PRO A 40 -15.47 6.87 0.44
C PRO A 40 -15.73 7.79 -0.74
N PRO A 41 -14.78 7.93 -1.70
CA PRO A 41 -15.06 8.68 -2.89
C PRO A 41 -16.40 8.17 -3.44
N PRO A 42 -17.28 9.07 -3.92
CA PRO A 42 -18.52 8.64 -4.52
C PRO A 42 -18.17 7.49 -5.46
N LEU A 43 -18.92 6.40 -5.37
CA LEU A 43 -18.89 5.33 -6.36
C LEU A 43 -19.39 5.96 -7.65
N THR A 44 -18.60 6.86 -8.25
CA THR A 44 -18.66 7.20 -9.65
C THR A 44 -18.63 5.84 -10.29
N ALA A 45 -19.78 5.45 -10.84
CA ALA A 45 -20.01 4.15 -11.41
C ALA A 45 -18.71 3.73 -12.07
N LYS A 46 -18.05 2.70 -11.50
CA LYS A 46 -16.95 2.04 -12.18
C LYS A 46 -17.49 1.85 -13.58
N ASP A 47 -16.83 2.45 -14.57
CA ASP A 47 -17.30 2.38 -15.94
C ASP A 47 -17.32 0.90 -16.28
N ASP A 48 -18.50 0.29 -16.16
CA ASP A 48 -18.59 -1.12 -15.74
C ASP A 48 -18.32 -2.05 -16.94
N LEU A 49 -17.83 -1.47 -18.05
CA LEU A 49 -17.62 -2.07 -19.37
C LEU A 49 -18.84 -2.92 -19.80
N THR A 50 -20.00 -2.68 -19.20
CA THR A 50 -21.26 -3.42 -19.41
C THR A 50 -21.75 -3.22 -20.83
N MET A 51 -21.41 -2.08 -21.44
CA MET A 51 -21.60 -1.82 -22.85
C MET A 51 -20.85 -2.82 -23.75
N PHE A 52 -19.71 -3.34 -23.29
CA PHE A 52 -18.92 -4.34 -24.00
C PHE A 52 -19.23 -5.78 -23.57
N LYS A 53 -20.22 -6.00 -22.71
CA LYS A 53 -20.61 -7.35 -22.26
C LYS A 53 -20.93 -8.30 -23.42
N ASN A 54 -21.46 -7.75 -24.52
CA ASN A 54 -21.79 -8.50 -25.73
C ASN A 54 -20.79 -8.26 -26.87
N LEU A 55 -19.68 -7.54 -26.62
CA LEU A 55 -18.66 -7.31 -27.64
C LEU A 55 -17.93 -8.63 -27.90
N THR A 56 -18.18 -9.21 -29.07
CA THR A 56 -17.40 -10.34 -29.56
C THR A 56 -16.35 -9.80 -30.52
N ILE A 57 -15.09 -9.84 -30.10
CA ILE A 57 -13.97 -9.41 -30.94
C ILE A 57 -13.62 -10.57 -31.87
N ASP A 58 -13.77 -10.34 -33.18
CA ASP A 58 -13.35 -11.31 -34.20
C ASP A 58 -11.84 -11.21 -34.44
N PHE A 59 -11.11 -12.21 -33.95
CA PHE A 59 -9.66 -12.32 -34.10
C PHE A 59 -9.24 -13.07 -35.38
N SER A 60 -10.16 -13.40 -36.29
CA SER A 60 -9.86 -14.08 -37.55
C SER A 60 -8.84 -13.32 -38.42
N ILE A 61 -8.72 -12.01 -38.23
CA ILE A 61 -7.66 -11.20 -38.87
C ILE A 61 -6.25 -11.69 -38.51
N LEU A 62 -6.04 -12.20 -37.29
CA LEU A 62 -4.75 -12.72 -36.83
C LEU A 62 -4.43 -14.09 -37.43
N ASP A 63 -5.40 -14.75 -38.06
CA ASP A 63 -5.18 -16.03 -38.72
C ASP A 63 -4.43 -15.93 -40.05
N ASN A 64 -4.38 -14.73 -40.62
CA ASN A 64 -3.61 -14.47 -41.83
C ASN A 64 -2.11 -14.62 -41.55
N LYS A 65 -1.44 -15.38 -42.43
CA LYS A 65 0.00 -15.71 -42.36
C LYS A 65 0.89 -14.47 -42.22
N SER A 66 0.46 -13.31 -42.73
CA SER A 66 1.17 -12.03 -42.59
C SER A 66 1.23 -11.52 -41.15
N PHE A 67 0.25 -11.83 -40.31
CA PHE A 67 0.26 -11.49 -38.87
C PHE A 67 0.99 -12.56 -38.03
N LYS A 68 1.02 -13.81 -38.51
CA LYS A 68 1.78 -14.91 -37.89
C LYS A 68 3.26 -14.86 -38.22
N SER A 69 3.65 -14.18 -39.30
CA SER A 69 5.04 -13.84 -39.53
C SER A 69 5.43 -12.72 -38.59
N LEU A 70 6.29 -13.01 -37.61
CA LEU A 70 7.00 -12.00 -36.82
C LEU A 70 8.01 -11.31 -37.74
N LYS A 71 7.52 -10.53 -38.71
CA LYS A 71 8.35 -9.74 -39.60
C LYS A 71 8.84 -8.56 -38.78
N THR A 72 10.05 -8.67 -38.28
CA THR A 72 10.74 -7.56 -37.63
C THR A 72 10.90 -6.46 -38.67
N PHE A 73 10.11 -5.39 -38.55
CA PHE A 73 10.29 -4.20 -39.34
C PHE A 73 11.36 -3.34 -38.65
N GLY A 74 12.54 -3.26 -39.26
CA GLY A 74 13.71 -2.57 -38.70
C GLY A 74 14.76 -3.51 -38.11
N GLU A 75 15.92 -2.95 -37.76
CA GLU A 75 16.99 -3.68 -37.10
C GLU A 75 16.60 -3.91 -35.62
N SER A 76 16.65 -5.16 -35.15
CA SER A 76 16.49 -5.49 -33.73
C SER A 76 17.70 -6.28 -33.25
N PRO A 77 18.44 -5.79 -32.23
CA PRO A 77 18.27 -4.48 -31.59
C PRO A 77 18.65 -3.32 -32.52
N VAL A 78 17.96 -2.18 -32.40
CA VAL A 78 18.27 -0.96 -33.17
C VAL A 78 19.69 -0.52 -32.83
N LYS A 79 20.56 -0.34 -33.83
CA LYS A 79 21.84 0.33 -33.65
C LYS A 79 21.58 1.84 -33.65
N PRO A 80 21.66 2.52 -32.49
CA PRO A 80 21.41 3.94 -32.44
C PRO A 80 22.51 4.69 -33.19
N GLY A 81 22.15 5.76 -33.92
CA GLY A 81 23.12 6.70 -34.49
C GLY A 81 23.80 7.55 -33.41
N VAL A 82 24.56 8.56 -33.81
CA VAL A 82 25.36 9.41 -32.90
C VAL A 82 24.57 10.07 -31.75
N THR A 83 23.25 10.19 -31.89
CA THR A 83 22.34 10.78 -30.90
C THR A 83 21.45 9.78 -30.17
N GLY A 84 21.52 8.48 -30.48
CA GLY A 84 20.61 7.49 -29.92
C GLY A 84 21.17 6.76 -28.70
N LYS A 85 20.31 6.39 -27.76
CA LYS A 85 20.68 5.54 -26.61
C LYS A 85 20.58 4.06 -26.97
N ARG A 86 21.63 3.30 -26.65
CA ARG A 86 21.65 1.83 -26.82
C ARG A 86 20.79 1.10 -25.80
N ASP A 87 20.65 1.68 -24.61
CA ASP A 87 19.77 1.22 -23.55
C ASP A 87 18.84 2.39 -23.16
N ILE A 88 17.54 2.19 -23.36
CA ILE A 88 16.51 3.20 -23.06
C ILE A 88 16.16 3.26 -21.57
N PHE A 89 16.61 2.28 -20.78
CA PHE A 89 16.39 2.21 -19.34
C PHE A 89 17.66 2.49 -18.52
N ALA A 90 18.80 2.71 -19.19
CA ALA A 90 20.00 3.16 -18.51
C ALA A 90 19.78 4.57 -17.92
N PRO A 91 20.18 4.80 -16.66
CA PRO A 91 19.95 6.08 -15.98
C PRO A 91 20.70 7.27 -16.60
N PHE A 92 21.65 7.02 -17.53
CA PHE A 92 22.38 8.04 -18.29
C PHE A 92 22.88 7.45 -19.61
#